data_AF-A0A3N5ZHT1-F1
#
_entry.id   AF-A0A3N5ZHT1-F1
#
_cell.length_a   1.000
_cell.length_b   1.000
_cell.length_c   1.000
_cell.angle_alpha   90.00
_cell.angle_beta   90.00
_cell.angle_gamma   90.00
#
_symmetry.space_group_name_H-M   'P 1'
#
loop_
_entity.id
_entity.type
_entity.pdbx_description
1 polymer ?
#
loop_
_entity_poly.entity_id
_entity_poly.type
_entity_poly.pdbx_seq_one_letter_code
_entity_poly.pdbx_strand_id
1 'polypeptide(L)'
;MEKAVRFLFLSLFFCMLPTAAVARNYHVSPSGDDSGAGTQGQPWRTLERVSRAELEPGDRVLLEGGKLIRGSLLLDAADSGMPGQAVLIMSHGRGRATIDAGDGAAIHVKSSSNV
;
A
#
# COMPACT_ATOMS: atom_id res chain seq x y z
N MET A 1 32.11 -2.25 54.63
CA MET A 1 31.20 -1.16 54.98
C MET A 1 31.37 -0.09 53.91
N GLU A 2 30.45 0.33 53.05
CA GLU A 2 29.08 -0.06 52.74
C GLU A 2 28.67 0.80 51.54
N LYS A 3 28.24 0.16 50.45
CA LYS A 3 27.07 0.52 49.64
C LYS A 3 26.88 2.01 49.31
N ALA A 4 27.59 2.50 48.30
CA ALA A 4 27.05 3.55 47.42
C ALA A 4 26.26 2.89 46.27
N VAL A 5 25.29 2.05 46.66
CA VAL A 5 24.15 1.62 45.85
C VAL A 5 23.26 2.88 45.85
N ARG A 6 22.93 3.53 44.75
CA ARG A 6 21.97 3.08 43.75
C ARG A 6 22.09 4.01 42.55
N PHE A 7 22.60 3.48 41.45
CA PHE A 7 22.37 4.01 40.11
C PHE A 7 20.85 4.02 39.89
N LEU A 8 20.18 5.14 40.16
CA LEU A 8 18.82 5.38 39.68
C LEU A 8 18.91 5.89 38.24
N PHE A 9 19.51 5.10 37.35
CA PHE A 9 19.08 5.14 35.95
C PHE A 9 17.93 4.15 35.87
N LEU A 10 16.74 4.62 36.26
CA LEU A 10 15.50 4.01 35.82
C LEU A 10 15.49 4.22 34.30
N SER A 11 16.16 3.32 33.59
CA SER A 11 16.05 3.17 32.16
C SER A 11 14.60 2.78 31.91
N LEU A 12 13.74 3.79 31.77
CA LEU A 12 12.55 3.68 30.94
C LEU A 12 13.07 3.46 29.52
N PHE A 13 13.54 2.24 29.24
CA PHE A 13 13.47 1.72 27.89
C PHE A 13 11.98 1.52 27.64
N PHE A 14 11.30 2.63 27.35
CA PHE A 14 9.94 2.63 26.87
C PHE A 14 10.00 1.85 25.57
N CYS A 15 9.72 0.54 25.68
CA CYS A 15 9.60 -0.35 24.56
C CYS A 15 8.43 0.19 23.75
N MET A 16 8.74 1.03 22.77
CA MET A 16 7.79 1.54 21.81
C MET A 16 7.40 0.32 20.99
N LEU A 17 6.35 -0.37 21.42
CA LEU A 17 5.81 -1.49 20.67
C LEU A 17 5.43 -0.92 19.30
N PRO A 18 6.01 -1.42 18.19
CA PRO A 18 5.58 -0.99 16.88
C PRO A 18 4.10 -1.31 16.76
N THR A 19 3.29 -0.27 16.61
CA THR A 19 1.86 -0.43 16.39
C THR A 19 1.75 -0.96 14.96
N ALA A 20 1.21 -2.18 14.80
CA ALA A 20 0.96 -2.70 13.46
C ALA A 20 0.02 -1.73 12.74
N ALA A 21 0.50 -1.11 11.65
CA ALA A 21 -0.33 -0.27 10.82
C ALA A 21 -1.50 -1.12 10.29
N VAL A 22 -2.70 -0.53 10.28
CA VAL A 22 -3.87 -1.21 9.75
C VAL A 22 -3.79 -1.16 8.22
N ALA A 23 -3.67 -2.33 7.61
CA ALA A 23 -3.72 -2.51 6.17
C ALA A 23 -4.94 -1.79 5.56
N ARG A 24 -4.69 -0.97 4.55
CA ARG A 24 -5.68 -0.14 3.85
C ARG A 24 -6.12 -0.79 2.55
N ASN A 25 -7.36 -0.50 2.17
CA ASN A 25 -7.91 -0.89 0.87
C ASN A 25 -8.12 0.38 0.02
N TYR A 26 -7.34 0.51 -1.05
CA TYR A 26 -7.47 1.57 -2.03
C TYR A 26 -8.27 1.07 -3.23
N HIS A 27 -9.40 1.70 -3.53
CA HIS A 27 -10.26 1.32 -4.65
C HIS A 27 -9.94 2.17 -5.88
N VAL A 28 -9.93 1.52 -7.04
CA VAL A 28 -9.67 2.16 -8.33
C VAL A 28 -10.79 1.81 -9.30
N SER A 29 -11.40 2.83 -9.88
CA SER A 29 -12.51 2.72 -10.83
C SER A 29 -12.34 3.77 -11.93
N PRO A 30 -12.56 3.45 -13.21
CA PRO A 30 -12.56 4.46 -14.27
C PRO A 30 -13.59 5.60 -14.07
N SER A 31 -14.62 5.37 -13.26
CA SER A 31 -15.61 6.39 -12.87
C SER A 31 -15.26 7.19 -11.60
N GLY A 32 -14.13 6.88 -10.97
CA GLY A 32 -13.66 7.52 -9.73
C GLY A 32 -13.12 8.94 -9.93
N ASP A 33 -12.42 9.44 -8.91
CA ASP A 33 -11.77 10.76 -8.89
C ASP A 33 -10.43 10.69 -8.12
N ASP A 34 -9.35 11.16 -8.74
CA ASP A 34 -8.00 11.12 -8.16
C ASP A 34 -7.78 12.14 -7.04
N SER A 35 -8.70 13.12 -6.90
CA SER A 35 -8.71 14.03 -5.76
C SER A 35 -9.29 13.38 -4.49
N GLY A 36 -9.95 12.23 -4.63
CA GLY A 36 -10.61 11.52 -3.54
C GLY A 36 -9.64 10.75 -2.63
N ALA A 37 -10.20 10.18 -1.56
CA ALA A 37 -9.44 9.43 -0.56
C ALA A 37 -9.05 8.00 -0.98
N GLY A 38 -9.52 7.50 -2.14
CA GLY A 38 -9.26 6.13 -2.59
C GLY A 38 -10.07 5.08 -1.84
N THR A 39 -11.15 5.48 -1.13
CA THR A 39 -12.04 4.54 -0.43
C THR A 39 -13.05 3.94 -1.40
N GLN A 40 -13.80 2.92 -0.96
CA GLN A 40 -14.87 2.33 -1.78
C GLN A 40 -15.90 3.37 -2.29
N GLY A 41 -16.22 4.37 -1.47
CA GLY A 41 -17.17 5.43 -1.84
C GLY A 41 -16.55 6.59 -2.64
N GLN A 42 -15.22 6.72 -2.61
CA GLN A 42 -14.47 7.74 -3.34
C GLN A 42 -13.23 7.08 -3.99
N PRO A 43 -13.44 6.16 -4.96
CA PRO A 43 -12.34 5.44 -5.57
C PRO A 43 -11.47 6.40 -6.38
N TRP A 44 -10.18 6.11 -6.45
CA TRP A 44 -9.29 6.79 -7.41
C TRP A 44 -9.64 6.40 -8.83
N ARG A 45 -9.33 7.28 -9.77
CA ARG A 45 -9.61 7.09 -11.19
C ARG A 45 -8.48 6.37 -11.91
N THR A 46 -7.23 6.72 -11.60
CA THR A 46 -6.07 6.35 -12.41
C THR A 46 -5.05 5.51 -11.64
N LEU A 47 -4.29 4.69 -12.38
CA LEU A 47 -3.13 3.98 -11.85
C LEU A 47 -1.97 4.92 -11.52
N GLU A 48 -1.89 6.08 -12.18
CA GLU A 48 -0.92 7.11 -11.85
C GLU A 48 -1.14 7.65 -10.43
N ARG A 49 -2.41 7.84 -10.02
CA ARG A 49 -2.72 8.23 -8.66
C ARG A 49 -2.31 7.17 -7.64
N VAL A 50 -2.47 5.89 -7.97
CA VAL A 50 -1.98 4.77 -7.14
C VAL A 50 -0.45 4.83 -7.02
N SER A 51 0.25 5.03 -8.14
CA SER A 51 1.72 5.10 -8.20
C SER A 51 2.35 6.27 -7.42
N ARG A 52 1.52 7.24 -6.99
CA ARG A 52 1.94 8.37 -6.13
C ARG A 52 1.58 8.17 -4.65
N ALA A 53 0.81 7.12 -4.34
CA ALA A 53 0.51 6.75 -2.96
C ALA A 53 1.67 5.92 -2.41
N GLU A 54 2.05 6.17 -1.16
CA GLU A 54 2.95 5.27 -0.44
C GLU A 54 2.12 4.09 0.08
N LEU A 55 2.31 2.91 -0.52
CA LEU A 55 1.64 1.69 -0.07
C LEU A 55 2.42 1.06 1.08
N GLU A 56 1.75 0.76 2.18
CA GLU A 56 2.36 0.14 3.35
C GLU A 56 2.20 -1.38 3.34
N PRO A 57 3.04 -2.15 4.05
CA PRO A 57 2.89 -3.60 4.16
C PRO A 57 1.47 -4.04 4.53
N GLY A 58 0.89 -4.90 3.70
CA GLY A 58 -0.47 -5.42 3.85
C GLY A 58 -1.55 -4.63 3.11
N ASP A 59 -1.24 -3.44 2.58
CA ASP A 59 -2.16 -2.63 1.79
C ASP A 59 -2.63 -3.35 0.53
N ARG A 60 -3.81 -2.98 0.05
CA ARG A 60 -4.44 -3.57 -1.13
C ARG A 60 -4.93 -2.50 -2.09
N VAL A 61 -4.55 -2.63 -3.35
CA VAL A 61 -5.12 -1.88 -4.47
C VAL A 61 -6.18 -2.75 -5.14
N LEU A 62 -7.42 -2.35 -4.98
CA LEU A 62 -8.62 -3.01 -5.47
C LEU A 62 -9.07 -2.35 -6.77
N LEU A 63 -8.79 -2.98 -7.90
CA LEU A 63 -9.21 -2.56 -9.23
C LEU A 63 -10.65 -3.01 -9.52
N GLU A 64 -11.52 -2.12 -9.99
CA GLU A 64 -12.92 -2.45 -10.28
C GLU A 64 -13.01 -3.55 -11.36
N GLY A 65 -13.63 -4.67 -11.00
CA GLY A 65 -13.79 -5.84 -11.84
C GLY A 65 -14.62 -5.56 -13.09
N GLY A 66 -14.23 -6.20 -14.20
CA GLY A 66 -14.89 -6.03 -15.49
C GLY A 66 -14.62 -4.69 -16.16
N LYS A 67 -13.79 -3.83 -15.54
CA LYS A 67 -13.38 -2.55 -16.11
C LYS A 67 -12.02 -2.63 -16.76
N LEU A 68 -11.85 -1.81 -17.79
CA LEU A 68 -10.57 -1.50 -18.40
C LEU A 68 -10.07 -0.19 -17.79
N ILE A 69 -8.86 -0.22 -17.22
CA ILE A 69 -8.20 0.91 -16.57
C ILE A 69 -6.94 1.20 -17.39
N ARG A 70 -6.85 2.40 -17.96
CA ARG A 70 -5.75 2.78 -18.83
C ARG A 70 -4.53 3.27 -18.05
N GLY A 71 -3.36 3.02 -18.61
CA GLY A 71 -2.07 3.47 -18.10
C GLY A 71 -1.27 2.34 -17.47
N SER A 72 -0.21 2.72 -16.77
CA SER A 72 0.72 1.81 -16.10
C SER A 72 0.73 2.07 -14.60
N LEU A 73 0.98 1.02 -13.83
CA LEU A 73 1.24 1.09 -12.39
C LEU A 73 2.75 1.01 -12.14
N LEU A 74 3.29 1.95 -11.37
CA LEU A 74 4.65 1.89 -10.85
C LEU A 74 4.58 1.53 -9.36
N LEU A 75 5.37 0.53 -8.99
CA LEU A 75 5.64 0.15 -7.60
C LEU A 75 7.14 0.26 -7.39
N ASP A 76 7.57 1.04 -6.41
CA ASP A 76 8.98 1.21 -6.10
C ASP A 76 9.37 0.67 -4.71
N ALA A 77 10.58 1.00 -4.25
CA ALA A 77 11.10 0.52 -2.99
C ALA A 77 10.21 0.92 -1.79
N ALA A 78 9.53 2.07 -1.86
CA ALA A 78 8.60 2.53 -0.83
C ALA A 78 7.35 1.65 -0.71
N ASP A 79 6.97 0.95 -1.78
CA ASP A 79 5.79 0.08 -1.83
C ASP A 79 6.10 -1.37 -1.44
N SER A 80 7.23 -1.61 -0.79
CA SER A 80 7.62 -2.97 -0.38
C SER A 80 6.73 -3.48 0.74
N GLY A 81 6.14 -4.65 0.54
CA GLY A 81 5.51 -5.41 1.61
C GLY A 81 6.52 -6.09 2.52
N MET A 82 6.00 -6.79 3.53
CA MET A 82 6.78 -7.68 4.40
C MET A 82 6.33 -9.13 4.21
N PRO A 83 7.14 -10.13 4.60
CA PRO A 83 6.70 -11.52 4.61
C PRO A 83 5.39 -11.69 5.42
N GLY A 84 4.34 -12.22 4.77
CA GLY A 84 3.00 -12.35 5.36
C GLY A 84 2.14 -11.07 5.32
N GLN A 85 2.69 -9.95 4.87
CA GLN A 85 2.04 -8.65 4.70
C GLN A 85 2.45 -8.03 3.36
N ALA A 86 2.21 -8.77 2.28
CA ALA A 86 2.46 -8.28 0.93
C ALA A 86 1.51 -7.12 0.59
N VAL A 87 1.98 -6.18 -0.23
CA VAL A 87 1.09 -5.24 -0.90
C VAL A 87 0.41 -5.98 -2.04
N LEU A 88 -0.93 -5.92 -2.14
CA LEU A 88 -1.68 -6.72 -3.11
C LEU A 88 -2.36 -5.85 -4.15
N ILE A 89 -2.22 -6.21 -5.43
CA ILE A 89 -2.94 -5.59 -6.54
C ILE A 89 -3.93 -6.63 -7.07
N MET A 90 -5.22 -6.37 -6.93
CA MET A 90 -6.26 -7.37 -7.22
C MET A 90 -7.54 -6.76 -7.79
N SER A 91 -8.32 -7.56 -8.50
CA SER A 91 -9.67 -7.17 -8.89
C SER A 91 -10.65 -7.26 -7.72
N HIS A 92 -11.66 -6.39 -7.68
CA HIS A 92 -12.79 -6.49 -6.75
C HIS A 92 -14.14 -6.37 -7.48
N GLY A 93 -15.22 -6.85 -6.85
CA GLY A 93 -16.54 -6.82 -7.49
C GLY A 93 -16.70 -7.92 -8.54
N ARG A 94 -17.33 -7.61 -9.68
CA ARG A 94 -17.71 -8.61 -10.68
C ARG A 94 -16.72 -8.65 -11.84
N GLY A 95 -16.14 -9.82 -12.09
CA GLY A 95 -15.24 -10.05 -13.22
C GLY A 95 -13.81 -9.58 -12.95
N ARG A 96 -12.96 -9.71 -13.98
CA ARG A 96 -11.53 -9.38 -13.92
C ARG A 96 -11.32 -7.94 -14.38
N ALA A 97 -10.59 -7.14 -13.60
CA ALA A 97 -10.11 -5.84 -14.05
C ALA A 97 -8.98 -6.03 -15.08
N THR A 98 -8.95 -5.18 -16.09
CA THR A 98 -7.91 -5.19 -17.14
C THR A 98 -7.12 -3.90 -17.06
N ILE A 99 -5.80 -3.99 -16.94
CA ILE A 99 -4.90 -2.84 -17.10
C ILE A 99 -4.48 -2.78 -18.57
N ASP A 100 -4.74 -1.64 -19.21
CA ASP A 100 -4.40 -1.38 -20.61
C ASP A 100 -3.32 -0.29 -20.70
N ALA A 101 -2.08 -0.71 -20.94
CA ALA A 101 -0.93 0.17 -21.11
C ALA A 101 -0.57 0.41 -22.60
N GLY A 102 -1.45 0.03 -23.53
CA GLY A 102 -1.14 0.01 -24.95
C GLY A 102 0.07 -0.90 -25.23
N ASP A 103 1.09 -0.36 -25.88
CA ASP A 103 2.33 -1.09 -26.22
C ASP A 103 3.35 -1.13 -25.05
N GLY A 104 3.04 -0.48 -23.92
CA GLY A 104 3.90 -0.42 -22.74
C GLY A 104 3.69 -1.56 -21.75
N ALA A 105 4.52 -1.61 -20.72
CA ALA A 105 4.31 -2.52 -19.59
C ALA A 105 3.18 -1.98 -18.70
N ALA A 106 2.24 -2.85 -18.36
CA ALA A 106 1.13 -2.53 -17.46
C ALA A 106 1.59 -2.28 -16.02
N ILE A 107 2.61 -3.00 -15.55
CA ILE A 107 3.13 -2.90 -14.19
C ILE A 107 4.66 -2.84 -14.26
N HIS A 108 5.22 -1.80 -13.63
CA HIS A 108 6.65 -1.66 -13.39
C HIS A 108 6.92 -1.86 -11.91
N VAL A 109 7.78 -2.82 -11.58
CA VAL A 109 8.24 -3.04 -10.21
C VAL A 109 9.72 -2.70 -10.14
N LYS A 110 10.08 -1.69 -9.33
CA LYS A 110 11.46 -1.18 -9.21
C LYS A 110 11.95 -1.31 -7.78
N SER A 111 12.84 -2.26 -7.53
CA SER A 111 13.45 -2.46 -6.20
C SER A 111 12.43 -2.68 -5.07
N SER A 112 11.22 -3.13 -5.41
CA SER A 112 10.18 -3.49 -4.45
C SER A 112 10.24 -4.98 -4.13
N SER A 113 9.72 -5.37 -2.96
CA SER A 113 9.66 -6.76 -2.53
C SER A 113 8.31 -7.07 -1.87
N ASN A 114 7.87 -8.33 -1.93
CA ASN A 114 6.58 -8.78 -1.38
C ASN A 114 5.38 -7.97 -1.93
N VAL A 115 5.26 -7.92 -3.27
CA VAL A 115 4.17 -7.31 -4.05
C VAL A 115 3.58 -8.32 -5.03
#